data_AF-A0A5Q0TSK6-F1
#
_entry.id   AF-A0A5Q0TSK6-F1
#
_cell.length_a   1.000
_cell.length_b   1.000
_cell.length_c   1.000
_cell.angle_alpha   90.00
_cell.angle_beta   90.00
_cell.angle_gamma   90.00
#
_symmetry.space_group_name_H-M   'P 1'
#
loop_
_entity.id
_entity.type
_entity.pdbx_description
1 polymer ?
#
loop_
_entity_poly.entity_id
_entity_poly.type
_entity_poly.pdbx_seq_one_letter_code
_entity_poly.pdbx_strand_id
1 'polypeptide(L)'
;MKFVLAIALLVLLLIPSIASASVEIYTSYPKEVLIGQNFTISFGLMSNIINSTNFQYITPGTRILNVSGETAYQGFGEYWLVDKVNVSNSSQLIVSFIGKIVEPADNPGIVLYSSNFSLTSRDGQGGTYEVLTAFSGILWLYKLNGWYAALTTLPIFSSGNYSVTFKDVNGTICVYSIIVNSNTYLIKYNTRIPWNSIGYVGIRTDNGALLPEKFVVYGNTIANYTVYVNGKVYSTGVSDGIAHLTLRVFSPTTVNITFPKYHVYKVIYVSPSDNANIREEFPTLQVSLVVITAVLIGLSIWREIRKK
;
A
#
# COMPACT_ATOMS: atom_id res chain seq x y z
N MET A 1 35.68 -26.14 3.28
CA MET A 1 35.65 -24.67 3.31
C MET A 1 35.11 -24.05 2.03
N LYS A 2 35.64 -24.38 0.83
CA LYS A 2 35.13 -23.86 -0.47
C LYS A 2 33.64 -24.12 -0.73
N PHE A 3 33.10 -25.25 -0.28
CA PHE A 3 31.69 -25.62 -0.48
C PHE A 3 30.71 -24.82 0.40
N VAL A 4 31.08 -24.54 1.65
CA VAL A 4 30.29 -23.69 2.56
C VAL A 4 30.25 -22.24 2.04
N LEU A 5 31.35 -21.77 1.47
CA LEU A 5 31.42 -20.46 0.82
C LEU A 5 30.51 -20.37 -0.41
N ALA A 6 30.43 -21.44 -1.23
CA ALA A 6 29.54 -21.50 -2.38
C ALA A 6 28.05 -21.52 -1.98
N ILE A 7 27.70 -22.24 -0.90
CA ILE A 7 26.34 -22.24 -0.34
C ILE A 7 26.00 -20.86 0.24
N ALA A 8 26.92 -20.24 1.00
CA ALA A 8 26.71 -18.91 1.55
C ALA A 8 26.53 -17.85 0.44
N LEU A 9 27.31 -17.94 -0.64
CA LEU A 9 27.19 -17.06 -1.81
C LEU A 9 25.87 -17.29 -2.57
N LEU A 10 25.45 -18.55 -2.72
CA LEU A 10 24.18 -18.88 -3.39
C LEU A 10 22.98 -18.45 -2.54
N VAL A 11 23.03 -18.63 -1.22
CA VAL A 11 22.02 -18.12 -0.29
C VAL A 11 22.00 -16.59 -0.32
N LEU A 12 23.15 -15.92 -0.39
CA LEU A 12 23.21 -14.45 -0.58
C LEU A 12 22.62 -14.00 -1.92
N LEU A 13 22.75 -14.79 -2.98
CA LEU A 13 22.21 -14.49 -4.31
C LEU A 13 20.71 -14.85 -4.44
N LEU A 14 20.23 -15.80 -3.63
CA LEU A 14 18.83 -16.24 -3.56
C LEU A 14 18.02 -15.49 -2.50
N ILE A 15 18.66 -14.71 -1.63
CA ILE A 15 17.99 -13.65 -0.89
C ILE A 15 17.72 -12.55 -1.93
N PRO A 16 16.50 -12.42 -2.49
CA PRO A 16 16.17 -11.21 -3.21
C PRO A 16 16.51 -10.07 -2.25
N SER A 17 17.34 -9.13 -2.69
CA SER A 17 17.73 -7.95 -1.92
C SER A 17 16.51 -7.39 -1.17
N ILE A 18 16.41 -7.66 0.14
CA ILE A 18 15.25 -7.39 1.00
C ILE A 18 15.05 -5.87 1.23
N ALA A 19 15.71 -5.02 0.44
CA ALA A 19 15.72 -3.57 0.61
C ALA A 19 15.12 -2.78 -0.57
N SER A 20 14.48 -3.42 -1.55
CA SER A 20 13.60 -2.69 -2.46
C SER A 20 12.25 -2.50 -1.79
N ALA A 21 11.79 -1.25 -1.66
CA ALA A 21 10.42 -0.94 -1.24
C ALA A 21 9.44 -1.93 -1.88
N SER A 22 8.65 -2.63 -1.06
CA SER A 22 7.75 -3.70 -1.51
C SER A 22 6.70 -3.12 -2.44
N VAL A 23 6.98 -3.14 -3.74
CA VAL A 23 6.01 -2.82 -4.78
C VAL A 23 5.30 -4.10 -5.19
N GLU A 24 3.99 -4.03 -5.34
CA GLU A 24 3.16 -5.16 -5.76
C GLU A 24 2.31 -4.74 -6.95
N ILE A 25 2.05 -5.68 -7.86
CA ILE A 25 1.10 -5.45 -8.94
C ILE A 25 -0.30 -5.70 -8.40
N TYR A 26 -1.09 -4.63 -8.35
CA TYR A 26 -2.53 -4.74 -8.19
C TYR A 26 -3.16 -5.17 -9.50
N THR A 27 -4.09 -6.12 -9.43
CA THR A 27 -4.95 -6.52 -10.55
C THR A 27 -6.39 -6.68 -10.08
N SER A 28 -7.33 -6.24 -10.91
CA SER A 28 -8.77 -6.43 -10.75
C SER A 28 -9.38 -6.79 -12.10
N TYR A 29 -10.18 -7.84 -12.12
CA TYR A 29 -10.83 -8.39 -13.31
C TYR A 29 -12.04 -9.24 -12.89
N PRO A 30 -13.03 -9.46 -13.77
CA PRO A 30 -14.16 -10.32 -13.46
C PRO A 30 -13.72 -11.77 -13.25
N LYS A 31 -14.46 -12.53 -12.42
CA LYS A 31 -14.16 -13.95 -12.16
C LYS A 31 -14.35 -14.83 -13.39
N GLU A 32 -15.28 -14.46 -14.27
CA GLU A 32 -15.69 -15.25 -15.42
C GLU A 32 -15.89 -14.35 -16.64
N VAL A 33 -15.60 -14.87 -17.84
CA VAL A 33 -15.78 -14.21 -19.13
C VAL A 33 -16.21 -15.24 -20.15
N LEU A 34 -17.30 -14.98 -20.87
CA LEU A 34 -17.78 -15.85 -21.94
C LEU A 34 -17.04 -15.59 -23.26
N ILE A 35 -17.08 -16.58 -24.16
CA ILE A 35 -16.52 -16.46 -25.51
C ILE A 35 -17.08 -15.22 -26.21
N GLY A 36 -16.19 -14.39 -26.75
CA GLY A 36 -16.55 -13.19 -27.49
C GLY A 36 -17.11 -12.06 -26.63
N GLN A 37 -17.06 -12.15 -25.30
CA GLN A 37 -17.40 -11.06 -24.40
C GLN A 37 -16.21 -10.11 -24.21
N ASN A 38 -16.49 -8.80 -24.16
CA ASN A 38 -15.50 -7.81 -23.76
C ASN A 38 -15.37 -7.78 -22.23
N PHE A 39 -14.14 -7.70 -21.73
CA PHE A 39 -13.87 -7.52 -20.31
C PHE A 39 -12.66 -6.62 -20.10
N THR A 40 -12.56 -6.05 -18.90
CA THR A 40 -11.48 -5.14 -18.55
C THR A 40 -10.65 -5.72 -17.41
N ILE A 41 -9.35 -5.76 -17.60
CA ILE A 41 -8.35 -5.97 -16.54
C ILE A 41 -7.85 -4.58 -16.13
N SER A 42 -8.06 -4.24 -14.88
CA SER A 42 -7.49 -3.05 -14.25
C SER A 42 -6.23 -3.46 -13.51
N PHE A 43 -5.12 -2.74 -13.71
CA PHE A 43 -3.84 -3.09 -13.10
C PHE A 43 -3.00 -1.88 -12.79
N GLY A 44 -2.09 -2.00 -11.83
CA GLY A 44 -1.21 -0.90 -11.44
C GLY A 44 -0.09 -1.39 -10.54
N LEU A 45 0.93 -0.55 -10.37
CA LEU A 45 2.01 -0.83 -9.44
C LEU A 45 1.75 -0.08 -8.13
N MET A 46 1.45 -0.82 -7.06
CA MET A 46 1.22 -0.27 -5.73
C MET A 46 2.51 -0.31 -4.91
N SER A 47 2.70 0.70 -4.06
CA SER A 47 3.74 0.79 -3.03
C SER A 47 3.09 1.06 -1.68
N ASN A 48 3.88 1.10 -0.60
CA ASN A 48 3.39 1.49 0.73
C ASN A 48 2.17 0.69 1.20
N ILE A 49 2.14 -0.61 0.89
CA ILE A 49 1.00 -1.48 1.17
C ILE A 49 0.98 -1.78 2.67
N ILE A 50 0.06 -1.11 3.36
CA ILE A 50 -0.24 -1.36 4.77
C ILE A 50 -1.69 -1.86 4.80
N ASN A 51 -1.93 -2.97 5.47
CA ASN A 51 -3.27 -3.52 5.67
C ASN A 51 -3.30 -4.19 7.06
N SER A 52 -3.21 -3.35 8.08
CA SER A 52 -2.99 -3.77 9.46
C SER A 52 -3.56 -2.73 10.41
N THR A 53 -4.16 -3.19 11.51
CA THR A 53 -4.52 -2.34 12.66
C THR A 53 -3.45 -2.39 13.76
N ASN A 54 -2.40 -3.19 13.56
CA ASN A 54 -1.17 -3.20 14.37
C ASN A 54 -0.17 -2.25 13.73
N PHE A 55 -0.10 -1.03 14.26
CA PHE A 55 0.81 0.01 13.78
C PHE A 55 2.26 -0.28 14.19
N GLN A 56 3.20 0.00 13.28
CA GLN A 56 4.63 -0.18 13.53
C GLN A 56 5.13 0.69 14.69
N TYR A 57 4.62 1.91 14.80
CA TYR A 57 4.99 2.86 15.83
C TYR A 57 3.75 3.42 16.51
N ILE A 58 3.81 3.47 17.83
CA ILE A 58 2.75 3.99 18.68
C ILE A 58 3.39 4.98 19.64
N THR A 59 2.79 6.16 19.78
CA THR A 59 3.30 7.18 20.70
C THR A 59 3.41 6.60 22.11
N PRO A 60 4.51 6.86 22.84
CA PRO A 60 4.59 6.54 24.26
C PRO A 60 3.44 7.18 25.03
N GLY A 61 2.53 6.36 25.56
CA GLY A 61 1.36 6.82 26.31
C GLY A 61 0.01 6.50 25.67
N THR A 62 -0.04 6.03 24.42
CA THR A 62 -1.28 5.48 23.86
C THR A 62 -1.69 4.24 24.65
N ARG A 63 -2.90 4.24 25.19
CA ARG A 63 -3.45 3.10 25.94
C ARG A 63 -4.18 2.19 24.98
N ILE A 64 -3.87 0.90 25.05
CA ILE A 64 -4.59 -0.15 24.33
C ILE A 64 -5.77 -0.57 25.21
N LEU A 65 -6.97 -0.52 24.64
CA LEU A 65 -8.23 -0.87 25.27
C LEU A 65 -8.80 -2.13 24.64
N ASN A 66 -9.54 -2.91 25.43
CA ASN A 66 -10.43 -3.94 24.92
C ASN A 66 -11.86 -3.40 24.97
N VAL A 67 -12.46 -3.22 23.80
CA VAL A 67 -13.84 -2.76 23.65
C VAL A 67 -14.62 -3.89 22.99
N SER A 68 -15.40 -4.61 23.80
CA SER A 68 -16.24 -5.73 23.33
C SER A 68 -15.46 -6.85 22.62
N GLY A 69 -14.23 -7.13 23.04
CA GLY A 69 -13.37 -8.16 22.44
C GLY A 69 -12.46 -7.64 21.31
N GLU A 70 -12.59 -6.37 20.93
CA GLU A 70 -11.79 -5.74 19.87
C GLU A 70 -10.76 -4.77 20.45
N THR A 71 -9.66 -4.59 19.72
CA THR A 71 -8.56 -3.70 20.14
C THR A 71 -8.89 -2.26 19.75
N ALA A 72 -8.96 -1.38 20.73
CA ALA A 72 -9.09 0.06 20.54
C ALA A 72 -7.86 0.79 21.09
N TYR A 73 -7.63 2.00 20.60
CA TYR A 73 -6.49 2.84 20.96
C TYR A 73 -6.98 4.17 21.52
N GLN A 74 -6.55 4.50 22.73
CA GLN A 74 -6.89 5.72 23.44
C GLN A 74 -5.66 6.62 23.58
N GLY A 75 -5.82 7.88 23.17
CA GLY A 75 -4.79 8.91 23.31
C GLY A 75 -5.03 9.83 24.52
N PHE A 76 -4.02 10.60 24.89
CA PHE A 76 -4.07 11.60 25.97
C PHE A 76 -3.56 12.98 25.50
N GLY A 77 -4.02 13.39 24.32
CA GLY A 77 -3.68 14.65 23.65
C GLY A 77 -2.50 14.50 22.69
N GLU A 78 -2.69 14.83 21.41
CA GLU A 78 -1.63 14.84 20.37
C GLU A 78 -0.95 13.48 20.13
N TYR A 79 -1.59 12.38 20.54
CA TYR A 79 -1.07 11.02 20.38
C TYR A 79 -1.46 10.43 19.03
N TRP A 80 -0.59 9.56 18.52
CA TRP A 80 -0.66 8.97 17.20
C TRP A 80 -0.22 7.50 17.18
N LEU A 81 -0.67 6.79 16.16
CA LEU A 81 -0.20 5.47 15.75
C LEU A 81 0.09 5.50 14.25
N VAL A 82 1.28 5.12 13.84
CA VAL A 82 1.74 5.31 12.46
C VAL A 82 2.59 4.15 11.96
N ASP A 83 2.63 4.03 10.64
CA ASP A 83 3.51 3.17 9.88
C ASP A 83 4.44 4.00 9.02
N LYS A 84 5.64 3.46 8.75
CA LYS A 84 6.59 4.11 7.85
C LYS A 84 6.13 3.98 6.40
N VAL A 85 6.25 5.08 5.66
CA VAL A 85 6.02 5.12 4.20
C VAL A 85 7.19 5.78 3.47
N ASN A 86 7.28 5.48 2.18
CA ASN A 86 8.20 6.11 1.25
C ASN A 86 7.42 6.58 0.02
N VAL A 87 7.25 7.90 -0.10
CA VAL A 87 6.48 8.51 -1.19
C VAL A 87 7.33 8.96 -2.38
N SER A 88 8.65 8.71 -2.36
CA SER A 88 9.61 9.21 -3.38
C SER A 88 9.28 8.80 -4.83
N ASN A 89 8.63 7.67 -5.04
CA ASN A 89 8.19 7.19 -6.36
C ASN A 89 6.66 7.08 -6.48
N SER A 90 5.94 7.69 -5.53
CA SER A 90 4.48 7.64 -5.47
C SER A 90 3.91 9.00 -5.85
N SER A 91 2.93 9.05 -6.74
CA SER A 91 2.20 10.30 -7.09
C SER A 91 0.95 10.51 -6.27
N GLN A 92 0.51 9.45 -5.58
CA GLN A 92 -0.71 9.42 -4.81
C GLN A 92 -0.52 8.50 -3.62
N LEU A 93 -1.18 8.82 -2.51
CA LEU A 93 -1.32 7.96 -1.33
C LEU A 93 -2.79 7.93 -0.96
N ILE A 94 -3.38 6.74 -0.91
CA ILE A 94 -4.74 6.55 -0.40
C ILE A 94 -4.64 5.93 0.98
N VAL A 95 -5.30 6.55 1.94
CA VAL A 95 -5.31 6.14 3.35
C VAL A 95 -6.74 5.92 3.76
N SER A 96 -7.08 4.73 4.24
CA SER A 96 -8.42 4.32 4.62
C SER A 96 -8.45 3.84 6.05
N PHE A 97 -9.31 4.45 6.86
CA PHE A 97 -9.71 4.00 8.17
C PHE A 97 -11.12 3.43 8.10
N ILE A 98 -11.30 2.19 8.54
CA ILE A 98 -12.61 1.59 8.77
C ILE A 98 -12.70 1.29 10.27
N GLY A 99 -13.74 1.81 10.91
CA GLY A 99 -13.90 1.67 12.36
C GLY A 99 -14.87 2.68 12.92
N LYS A 100 -14.68 3.04 14.20
CA LYS A 100 -15.52 4.01 14.90
C LYS A 100 -14.77 4.77 15.98
N ILE A 101 -15.29 5.95 16.29
CA ILE A 101 -14.94 6.72 17.48
C ILE A 101 -15.71 6.12 18.66
N VAL A 102 -14.98 5.62 19.66
CA VAL A 102 -15.55 5.01 20.87
C VAL A 102 -15.70 6.04 21.97
N GLU A 103 -14.69 6.88 22.15
CA GLU A 103 -14.74 8.04 23.04
C GLU A 103 -14.42 9.29 22.22
N PRO A 104 -15.26 10.34 22.31
CA PRO A 104 -15.07 11.56 21.55
C PRO A 104 -13.75 12.21 21.89
N ALA A 105 -13.11 12.79 20.88
CA ALA A 105 -11.89 13.57 20.98
C ALA A 105 -12.06 14.86 20.18
N ASP A 106 -11.20 15.85 20.42
CA ASP A 106 -11.28 17.12 19.71
C ASP A 106 -10.91 16.93 18.22
N ASN A 107 -9.77 16.30 17.94
CA ASN A 107 -9.26 16.17 16.58
C ASN A 107 -8.64 14.78 16.27
N PRO A 108 -9.37 13.67 16.44
CA PRO A 108 -8.89 12.39 15.96
C PRO A 108 -8.97 12.35 14.43
N GLY A 109 -8.09 11.61 13.75
CA GLY A 109 -8.16 11.55 12.29
C GLY A 109 -6.99 10.85 11.62
N ILE A 110 -7.04 10.82 10.28
CA ILE A 110 -5.90 10.36 9.46
C ILE A 110 -4.83 11.43 9.42
N VAL A 111 -3.58 11.03 9.65
CA VAL A 111 -2.44 11.95 9.71
C VAL A 111 -1.26 11.49 8.84
N LEU A 112 -0.57 12.46 8.24
CA LEU A 112 0.75 12.31 7.62
C LEU A 112 1.78 13.09 8.44
N TYR A 113 2.92 12.47 8.71
CA TYR A 113 4.08 13.13 9.32
C TYR A 113 5.29 13.11 8.41
N SER A 114 6.10 14.17 8.49
CA SER A 114 7.37 14.25 7.77
C SER A 114 8.38 13.20 8.23
N SER A 115 9.37 12.90 7.40
CA SER A 115 10.39 11.89 7.65
C SER A 115 11.36 12.25 8.77
N ASN A 116 11.46 13.53 9.13
CA ASN A 116 12.21 14.02 10.29
C ASN A 116 11.38 14.08 11.58
N PHE A 117 10.15 13.55 11.58
CA PHE A 117 9.33 13.43 12.76
C PHE A 117 9.93 12.45 13.78
N SER A 118 10.02 12.87 15.04
CA SER A 118 10.51 12.02 16.13
C SER A 118 9.41 11.10 16.64
N LEU A 119 9.65 9.80 16.59
CA LEU A 119 8.72 8.77 17.04
C LEU A 119 8.63 8.64 18.57
N THR A 120 9.42 9.40 19.32
CA THR A 120 9.40 9.39 20.80
C THR A 120 8.64 10.57 21.39
N SER A 121 8.11 11.46 20.55
CA SER A 121 7.52 12.72 20.96
C SER A 121 6.08 12.86 20.42
N ARG A 122 5.31 13.76 21.03
CA ARG A 122 3.97 14.12 20.57
C ARG A 122 4.03 14.85 19.24
N ASP A 123 2.89 15.06 18.61
CA ASP A 123 2.81 15.83 17.38
C ASP A 123 3.06 17.34 17.58
N GLY A 124 3.14 18.11 16.50
CA GLY A 124 3.47 19.53 16.55
C GLY A 124 4.94 19.84 16.84
N GLN A 125 5.86 19.02 16.36
CA GLN A 125 7.29 19.15 16.62
C GLN A 125 7.95 20.25 15.76
N GLY A 126 8.80 21.08 16.37
CA GLY A 126 9.52 22.12 15.63
C GLY A 126 10.32 21.54 14.46
N GLY A 127 10.19 22.14 13.28
CA GLY A 127 10.88 21.73 12.06
C GLY A 127 10.24 20.56 11.29
N THR A 128 9.07 20.06 11.71
CA THR A 128 8.34 19.00 10.99
C THR A 128 7.23 19.57 10.09
N TYR A 129 6.66 18.69 9.27
CA TYR A 129 5.41 18.93 8.57
C TYR A 129 4.39 17.87 8.91
N GLU A 130 3.16 18.30 9.12
CA GLU A 130 2.07 17.40 9.53
C GLU A 130 0.78 17.79 8.80
N VAL A 131 0.06 16.78 8.30
CA VAL A 131 -1.23 16.94 7.62
C VAL A 131 -2.24 16.05 8.32
N LEU A 132 -3.20 16.63 9.01
CA LEU A 132 -4.25 15.91 9.72
C LEU A 132 -5.61 16.23 9.09
N THR A 133 -6.26 15.20 8.55
CA THR A 133 -7.69 15.25 8.21
C THR A 133 -8.48 14.72 9.40
N ALA A 134 -8.94 15.64 10.25
CA ALA A 134 -9.66 15.30 11.47
C ALA A 134 -11.09 14.85 11.15
N PHE A 135 -11.54 13.83 11.86
CA PHE A 135 -12.91 13.31 11.83
C PHE A 135 -13.95 14.33 12.30
N SER A 136 -13.52 15.37 13.01
CA SER A 136 -14.33 16.55 13.38
C SER A 136 -14.63 17.50 12.20
N GLY A 137 -14.12 17.21 11.00
CA GLY A 137 -14.37 18.02 9.80
C GLY A 137 -13.34 19.12 9.55
N ILE A 138 -12.17 19.05 10.18
CA ILE A 138 -11.12 20.07 10.07
C ILE A 138 -9.88 19.49 9.36
N LEU A 139 -9.32 20.24 8.41
CA LEU A 139 -7.97 20.02 7.89
C LEU A 139 -6.99 20.83 8.72
N TRP A 140 -6.19 20.16 9.55
CA TRP A 140 -5.12 20.78 10.31
C TRP A 140 -3.79 20.61 9.58
N LEU A 141 -3.00 21.69 9.54
CA LEU A 141 -1.65 21.67 9.01
C LEU A 141 -0.69 22.16 10.07
N TYR A 142 0.41 21.42 10.25
CA TYR A 142 1.57 21.91 10.98
C TYR A 142 2.68 22.24 9.98
N LYS A 143 3.18 23.46 10.03
CA LYS A 143 4.26 23.93 9.16
C LYS A 143 5.38 24.54 9.95
N LEU A 144 6.39 23.73 10.25
CA LEU A 144 7.63 24.09 10.95
C LEU A 144 7.45 24.58 12.39
N ASN A 145 6.51 25.48 12.67
CA ASN A 145 6.44 26.25 13.91
C ASN A 145 5.02 26.33 14.53
N GLY A 146 4.01 25.67 13.96
CA GLY A 146 2.67 25.74 14.54
C GLY A 146 1.56 25.10 13.72
N TRP A 147 0.50 24.73 14.45
CA TRP A 147 -0.76 24.23 13.91
C TRP A 147 -1.66 25.37 13.45
N TYR A 148 -2.36 25.18 12.34
CA TYR A 148 -3.47 26.03 11.94
C TYR A 148 -4.55 25.24 11.19
N ALA A 149 -5.80 25.66 11.33
CA ALA A 149 -6.93 25.08 10.63
C ALA A 149 -6.97 25.64 9.20
N ALA A 150 -6.64 24.79 8.23
CA ALA A 150 -6.62 25.16 6.82
C ALA A 150 -8.01 25.13 6.18
N LEU A 151 -8.87 24.21 6.61
CA LEU A 151 -10.27 24.08 6.23
C LEU A 151 -11.08 23.58 7.43
N THR A 152 -12.32 24.03 7.57
CA THR A 152 -13.26 23.60 8.64
C THR A 152 -14.54 22.99 8.07
N THR A 153 -14.49 22.53 6.83
CA THR A 153 -15.64 22.07 6.03
C THR A 153 -15.44 20.66 5.47
N LEU A 154 -14.48 19.90 6.01
CA LEU A 154 -14.34 18.49 5.63
C LEU A 154 -15.56 17.69 6.12
N PRO A 155 -15.92 16.58 5.46
CA PRO A 155 -16.98 15.71 5.96
C PRO A 155 -16.64 15.15 7.34
N ILE A 156 -17.62 15.21 8.26
CA ILE A 156 -17.53 14.69 9.63
C ILE A 156 -17.68 13.16 9.62
N PHE A 157 -16.99 12.50 10.54
CA PHE A 157 -16.99 11.05 10.69
C PHE A 157 -17.17 10.63 12.15
N SER A 158 -17.93 9.55 12.36
CA SER A 158 -18.09 8.91 13.67
C SER A 158 -17.95 7.38 13.59
N SER A 159 -18.40 6.78 12.49
CA SER A 159 -18.24 5.34 12.22
C SER A 159 -18.34 4.99 10.74
N GLY A 160 -17.82 3.80 10.40
CA GLY A 160 -17.82 3.23 9.05
C GLY A 160 -16.47 3.45 8.36
N ASN A 161 -16.50 3.83 7.07
CA ASN A 161 -15.30 4.06 6.26
C ASN A 161 -15.00 5.54 6.10
N TYR A 162 -13.78 5.95 6.43
CA TYR A 162 -13.19 7.25 6.14
C TYR A 162 -11.90 7.07 5.34
N SER A 163 -11.90 7.48 4.09
CA SER A 163 -10.73 7.37 3.21
C SER A 163 -10.31 8.72 2.66
N VAL A 164 -9.02 8.98 2.61
CA VAL A 164 -8.43 10.23 2.12
C VAL A 164 -7.47 9.92 0.98
N THR A 165 -7.60 10.66 -0.11
CA THR A 165 -6.67 10.62 -1.23
C THR A 165 -5.77 11.83 -1.19
N PHE A 166 -4.48 11.59 -0.94
CA PHE A 166 -3.42 12.59 -1.07
C PHE A 166 -2.73 12.46 -2.43
N LYS A 167 -2.45 13.57 -3.10
CA LYS A 167 -1.72 13.59 -4.38
C LYS A 167 -0.49 14.48 -4.31
N ASP A 168 0.55 14.09 -5.03
CA ASP A 168 1.62 14.99 -5.42
C ASP A 168 1.11 15.91 -6.54
N VAL A 169 1.01 17.20 -6.24
CA VAL A 169 0.72 18.24 -7.23
C VAL A 169 1.88 19.22 -7.21
N ASN A 170 2.74 19.13 -8.23
CA ASN A 170 3.92 19.98 -8.40
C ASN A 170 4.90 19.90 -7.20
N GLY A 171 5.14 18.71 -6.66
CA GLY A 171 6.06 18.48 -5.54
C GLY A 171 5.46 18.78 -4.16
N THR A 172 4.15 19.01 -4.07
CA THR A 172 3.47 19.38 -2.82
C THR A 172 2.22 18.53 -2.58
N ILE A 173 1.88 18.32 -1.31
CA ILE A 173 0.73 17.51 -0.92
C ILE A 173 -0.57 18.25 -1.24
N CYS A 174 -1.44 17.59 -1.99
CA CYS A 174 -2.82 18.00 -2.20
C CYS A 174 -3.76 17.00 -1.52
N VAL A 175 -4.61 17.48 -0.60
CA VAL A 175 -5.76 16.72 -0.11
C VAL A 175 -6.82 16.74 -1.19
N TYR A 176 -6.88 15.68 -1.99
CA TYR A 176 -7.64 15.68 -3.25
C TYR A 176 -9.12 15.36 -3.03
N SER A 177 -9.41 14.28 -2.31
CA SER A 177 -10.77 13.83 -2.02
C SER A 177 -10.84 13.09 -0.70
N ILE A 178 -12.02 13.10 -0.09
CA ILE A 178 -12.35 12.30 1.10
C ILE A 178 -13.59 11.49 0.77
N ILE A 179 -13.60 10.21 1.16
CA ILE A 179 -14.75 9.33 1.03
C ILE A 179 -15.23 8.98 2.43
N VAL A 180 -16.52 9.23 2.70
CA VAL A 180 -17.17 8.86 3.96
C VAL A 180 -18.38 8.01 3.65
N ASN A 181 -18.37 6.74 4.09
CA ASN A 181 -19.48 5.80 3.90
C ASN A 181 -20.01 5.77 2.46
N SER A 182 -19.09 5.62 1.49
CA SER A 182 -19.35 5.59 0.04
C SER A 182 -19.69 6.93 -0.62
N ASN A 183 -19.85 8.02 0.13
CA ASN A 183 -19.99 9.36 -0.43
C ASN A 183 -18.62 9.98 -0.69
N THR A 184 -18.40 10.48 -1.91
CA THR A 184 -17.13 11.11 -2.30
C THR A 184 -17.24 12.63 -2.25
N TYR A 185 -16.34 13.26 -1.50
CA TYR A 185 -16.22 14.71 -1.33
C TYR A 185 -14.93 15.19 -1.98
N LEU A 186 -15.05 16.09 -2.95
CA LEU A 186 -13.90 16.65 -3.66
C LEU A 186 -13.37 17.86 -2.89
N ILE A 187 -12.12 17.81 -2.45
CA ILE A 187 -11.51 18.84 -1.60
C ILE A 187 -10.54 19.71 -2.42
N LYS A 188 -9.62 19.09 -3.17
CA LYS A 188 -8.61 19.77 -4.03
C LYS A 188 -7.83 20.89 -3.31
N TYR A 189 -7.44 20.66 -2.05
CA TYR A 189 -6.69 21.65 -1.28
C TYR A 189 -5.18 21.35 -1.32
N ASN A 190 -4.40 22.26 -1.89
CA ASN A 190 -2.93 22.17 -1.86
C ASN A 190 -2.39 22.74 -0.54
N THR A 191 -1.73 21.89 0.25
CA THR A 191 -1.21 22.25 1.57
C THR A 191 0.07 23.07 1.51
N ARG A 192 0.77 23.08 0.37
CA ARG A 192 2.14 23.61 0.19
C ARG A 192 3.20 22.90 1.04
N ILE A 193 2.88 21.76 1.65
CA ILE A 193 3.87 20.91 2.31
C ILE A 193 4.56 20.06 1.23
N PRO A 194 5.90 19.96 1.22
CA PRO A 194 6.61 19.17 0.21
C PRO A 194 6.17 17.70 0.24
N TRP A 195 5.82 17.14 -0.92
CA TRP A 195 5.39 15.74 -1.03
C TRP A 195 6.46 14.78 -0.50
N ASN A 196 7.70 14.95 -0.97
CA ASN A 196 8.85 14.13 -0.57
C ASN A 196 9.31 14.33 0.89
N SER A 197 8.64 15.20 1.66
CA SER A 197 8.90 15.31 3.09
C SER A 197 8.23 14.20 3.90
N ILE A 198 7.19 13.54 3.39
CA ILE A 198 6.41 12.56 4.16
C ILE A 198 7.17 11.25 4.35
N GLY A 199 7.19 10.78 5.61
CA GLY A 199 7.81 9.52 6.00
C GLY A 199 6.92 8.60 6.84
N TYR A 200 5.80 9.10 7.36
CA TYR A 200 4.87 8.33 8.18
C TYR A 200 3.43 8.66 7.86
N VAL A 201 2.57 7.66 8.04
CA VAL A 201 1.11 7.74 7.85
C VAL A 201 0.43 6.98 8.97
N GLY A 202 -0.72 7.45 9.42
CA GLY A 202 -1.42 6.75 10.47
C GLY A 202 -2.67 7.45 10.95
N ILE A 203 -2.94 7.27 12.23
CA ILE A 203 -4.11 7.82 12.92
C ILE A 203 -3.62 8.65 14.11
N ARG A 204 -4.11 9.88 14.23
CA ARG A 204 -4.06 10.66 15.47
C ARG A 204 -5.28 10.31 16.31
N THR A 205 -5.08 9.86 17.55
CA THR A 205 -6.16 9.57 18.52
C THR A 205 -6.56 10.80 19.33
N ASP A 206 -5.65 11.77 19.43
CA ASP A 206 -5.81 12.97 20.26
C ASP A 206 -6.11 12.60 21.73
N ASN A 207 -7.21 13.08 22.32
CA ASN A 207 -7.65 12.79 23.70
C ASN A 207 -8.79 11.76 23.82
N GLY A 208 -9.11 11.03 22.74
CA GLY A 208 -10.24 10.09 22.70
C GLY A 208 -9.80 8.67 22.37
N ALA A 209 -10.78 7.80 22.12
CA ALA A 209 -10.56 6.39 21.83
C ALA A 209 -11.13 6.01 20.47
N LEU A 210 -10.31 5.35 19.66
CA LEU A 210 -10.65 4.88 18.32
C LEU A 210 -10.58 3.37 18.27
N LEU A 211 -11.56 2.75 17.63
CA LEU A 211 -11.56 1.34 17.33
C LEU A 211 -11.38 1.17 15.82
N PRO A 212 -10.15 0.88 15.34
CA PRO A 212 -9.91 0.50 13.97
C PRO A 212 -10.29 -0.97 13.74
N GLU A 213 -11.23 -1.21 12.84
CA GLU A 213 -11.52 -2.54 12.28
C GLU A 213 -10.57 -2.85 11.12
N LYS A 214 -10.21 -1.83 10.34
CA LYS A 214 -9.25 -1.92 9.25
C LYS A 214 -8.52 -0.60 9.06
N PHE A 215 -7.21 -0.67 8.81
CA PHE A 215 -6.44 0.48 8.34
C PHE A 215 -5.65 0.05 7.11
N VAL A 216 -5.85 0.78 6.01
CA VAL A 216 -5.26 0.45 4.72
C VAL A 216 -4.54 1.66 4.15
N VAL A 217 -3.32 1.45 3.69
CA VAL A 217 -2.55 2.43 2.92
C VAL A 217 -2.06 1.77 1.65
N TYR A 218 -2.10 2.50 0.56
CA TYR A 218 -1.37 2.16 -0.65
C TYR A 218 -1.03 3.42 -1.43
N GLY A 219 0.16 3.43 -2.01
CA GLY A 219 0.65 4.47 -2.90
C GLY A 219 0.65 3.99 -4.34
N ASN A 220 0.30 4.87 -5.27
CA ASN A 220 0.39 4.57 -6.69
C ASN A 220 1.80 4.90 -7.20
N THR A 221 2.49 3.90 -7.73
CA THR A 221 3.82 4.07 -8.28
C THR A 221 3.74 4.39 -9.76
N ILE A 222 4.37 5.48 -10.19
CA ILE A 222 4.51 5.78 -11.61
C ILE A 222 5.50 4.78 -12.22
N ALA A 223 5.03 4.01 -13.20
CA ALA A 223 5.86 2.97 -13.80
C ALA A 223 5.47 2.68 -15.25
N ASN A 224 6.49 2.44 -16.09
CA ASN A 224 6.27 1.91 -17.43
C ASN A 224 5.85 0.44 -17.33
N TYR A 225 4.83 0.07 -18.08
CA TYR A 225 4.35 -1.30 -18.17
C TYR A 225 4.44 -1.85 -19.59
N THR A 226 4.50 -3.16 -19.69
CA THR A 226 4.30 -3.90 -20.95
C THR A 226 3.34 -5.05 -20.69
N VAL A 227 2.27 -5.10 -21.50
CA VAL A 227 1.28 -6.18 -21.51
C VAL A 227 1.58 -7.10 -22.69
N TYR A 228 1.69 -8.39 -22.40
CA TYR A 228 1.74 -9.44 -23.42
C TYR A 228 0.43 -10.22 -23.40
N VAL A 229 -0.03 -10.60 -24.59
CA VAL A 229 -1.18 -11.52 -24.77
C VAL A 229 -0.67 -12.70 -25.59
N ASN A 230 -0.76 -13.91 -25.04
CA ASN A 230 -0.25 -15.14 -25.64
C ASN A 230 1.22 -15.01 -26.10
N GLY A 231 2.05 -14.40 -25.26
CA GLY A 231 3.49 -14.22 -25.50
C GLY A 231 3.86 -13.09 -26.47
N LYS A 232 2.89 -12.41 -27.10
CA LYS A 232 3.15 -11.27 -28.00
C LYS A 232 2.88 -9.96 -27.28
N VAL A 233 3.72 -8.95 -27.51
CA VAL A 233 3.48 -7.59 -27.00
C VAL A 233 2.13 -7.11 -27.53
N TYR A 234 1.24 -6.74 -26.62
CA TYR A 234 -0.08 -6.22 -26.94
C TYR A 234 -0.17 -4.72 -26.70
N SER A 235 0.40 -4.23 -25.59
CA SER A 235 0.38 -2.82 -25.23
C SER A 235 1.59 -2.45 -24.36
N THR A 236 2.04 -1.21 -24.49
CA THR A 236 3.04 -0.59 -23.61
C THR A 236 2.52 0.77 -23.19
N GLY A 237 2.83 1.21 -21.98
CA GLY A 237 2.41 2.52 -21.51
C GLY A 237 3.04 2.89 -20.19
N VAL A 238 2.52 3.95 -19.58
CA VAL A 238 2.88 4.41 -18.24
C VAL A 238 1.62 4.31 -17.37
N SER A 239 1.71 3.62 -16.24
CA SER A 239 0.66 3.66 -15.22
C SER A 239 1.00 4.73 -14.20
N ASP A 240 0.09 5.67 -13.98
CA ASP A 240 0.09 6.59 -12.86
C ASP A 240 -1.05 6.19 -11.91
N GLY A 241 -0.89 5.02 -11.28
CA GLY A 241 -1.97 4.32 -10.57
C GLY A 241 -2.53 3.15 -11.33
N ILE A 242 -3.83 3.20 -11.67
CA ILE A 242 -4.53 2.09 -12.32
C ILE A 242 -4.63 2.36 -13.81
N ALA A 243 -4.06 1.46 -14.61
CA ALA A 243 -4.26 1.33 -16.05
C ALA A 243 -5.37 0.30 -16.34
N HIS A 244 -5.99 0.41 -17.51
CA HIS A 244 -7.04 -0.48 -17.95
C HIS A 244 -6.68 -1.13 -19.28
N LEU A 245 -6.92 -2.44 -19.37
CA LEU A 245 -6.77 -3.24 -20.57
C LEU A 245 -8.12 -3.89 -20.87
N THR A 246 -8.76 -3.51 -21.98
CA THR A 246 -9.98 -4.16 -22.44
C THR A 246 -9.65 -5.20 -23.49
N LEU A 247 -10.10 -6.43 -23.28
CA LEU A 247 -9.87 -7.57 -24.17
C LEU A 247 -11.18 -8.19 -24.60
N ARG A 248 -11.15 -8.84 -25.77
CA ARG A 248 -12.17 -9.75 -26.27
C ARG A 248 -11.50 -11.06 -26.62
N VAL A 249 -11.88 -12.16 -25.96
CA VAL A 249 -11.23 -13.46 -26.12
C VAL A 249 -12.17 -14.47 -26.79
N PHE A 250 -11.61 -15.28 -27.68
CA PHE A 250 -12.35 -16.35 -28.39
C PHE A 250 -11.78 -17.74 -28.11
N SER A 251 -10.65 -17.81 -27.40
CA SER A 251 -9.95 -19.03 -27.00
C SER A 251 -9.22 -18.77 -25.69
N PRO A 252 -8.74 -19.82 -24.99
CA PRO A 252 -7.89 -19.65 -23.83
C PRO A 252 -6.73 -18.70 -24.10
N THR A 253 -6.53 -17.74 -23.20
CA THR A 253 -5.62 -16.62 -23.39
C THR A 253 -4.83 -16.35 -22.12
N THR A 254 -3.51 -16.20 -22.26
CA THR A 254 -2.61 -15.79 -21.19
C THR A 254 -2.26 -14.33 -21.35
N VAL A 255 -2.52 -13.53 -20.31
CA VAL A 255 -2.17 -12.12 -20.22
C VAL A 255 -1.02 -11.98 -19.23
N ASN A 256 0.10 -11.39 -19.64
CA ASN A 256 1.23 -11.10 -18.76
C ASN A 256 1.44 -9.60 -18.67
N ILE A 257 1.25 -9.04 -17.48
CA ILE A 257 1.45 -7.62 -17.17
C ILE A 257 2.80 -7.50 -16.48
N THR A 258 3.71 -6.73 -17.06
CA THR A 258 5.08 -6.58 -16.56
C THR A 258 5.39 -5.12 -16.26
N PHE A 259 6.16 -4.87 -15.20
CA PHE A 259 6.76 -3.58 -14.88
C PHE A 259 8.30 -3.73 -14.88
N PRO A 260 8.95 -3.60 -16.05
CA PRO A 260 10.35 -4.01 -16.23
C PRO A 260 11.34 -3.35 -15.26
N LYS A 261 11.15 -2.05 -14.96
CA LYS A 261 12.00 -1.29 -14.02
C LYS A 261 12.04 -1.92 -12.62
N TYR A 262 10.96 -2.55 -12.21
CA TYR A 262 10.80 -3.13 -10.87
C TYR A 262 10.94 -4.65 -10.87
N HIS A 263 11.19 -5.26 -12.03
CA HIS A 263 11.31 -6.71 -12.19
C HIS A 263 10.11 -7.52 -11.63
N VAL A 264 8.92 -6.90 -11.60
CA VAL A 264 7.68 -7.56 -11.19
C VAL A 264 6.77 -7.80 -12.39
N TYR A 265 6.02 -8.89 -12.33
CA TYR A 265 5.04 -9.24 -13.35
C TYR A 265 3.90 -10.07 -12.78
N LYS A 266 2.78 -10.11 -13.49
CA LYS A 266 1.56 -10.82 -13.11
C LYS A 266 1.03 -11.57 -14.33
N VAL A 267 0.79 -12.87 -14.19
CA VAL A 267 0.23 -13.71 -15.27
C VAL A 267 -1.21 -14.05 -14.93
N ILE A 268 -2.11 -13.73 -15.84
CA ILE A 268 -3.55 -13.98 -15.75
C ILE A 268 -3.93 -14.94 -16.87
N TYR A 269 -4.51 -16.08 -16.54
CA TYR A 269 -5.08 -17.02 -17.49
C TYR A 269 -6.59 -16.82 -17.60
N VAL A 270 -7.07 -16.68 -18.83
CA VAL A 270 -8.47 -16.47 -19.18
C VAL A 270 -8.96 -17.66 -19.98
N SER A 271 -9.91 -18.41 -19.44
CA SER A 271 -10.58 -19.52 -20.12
C SER A 271 -12.02 -19.13 -20.42
N PRO A 272 -12.42 -18.93 -21.69
CA PRO A 272 -13.78 -18.52 -22.00
C PRO A 272 -14.79 -19.67 -22.21
N SER A 273 -14.35 -20.94 -22.24
CA SER A 273 -15.18 -22.15 -22.50
C SER A 273 -15.65 -22.86 -21.23
N ASP A 274 -16.81 -23.55 -21.27
CA ASP A 274 -17.52 -24.52 -20.38
C ASP A 274 -17.30 -24.56 -18.85
N ASN A 275 -16.41 -23.74 -18.32
CA ASN A 275 -16.10 -23.44 -16.92
C ASN A 275 -15.38 -22.09 -16.91
N ALA A 276 -16.02 -21.07 -17.53
CA ALA A 276 -15.43 -19.78 -17.78
C ALA A 276 -14.74 -19.25 -16.52
N ASN A 277 -13.43 -18.98 -16.60
CA ASN A 277 -12.66 -18.64 -15.40
C ASN A 277 -11.47 -17.77 -15.78
N ILE A 278 -11.28 -16.71 -14.98
CA ILE A 278 -10.08 -15.90 -14.97
C ILE A 278 -9.35 -16.12 -13.64
N ARG A 279 -8.10 -16.58 -13.72
CA ARG A 279 -7.28 -16.84 -12.54
C ARG A 279 -5.86 -16.33 -12.73
N GLU A 280 -5.19 -16.06 -11.61
CA GLU A 280 -3.76 -15.81 -11.61
C GLU A 280 -3.02 -17.13 -11.78
N GLU A 281 -2.01 -17.14 -12.65
CA GLU A 281 -1.05 -18.24 -12.72
C GLU A 281 0.22 -17.83 -12.01
N PHE A 282 0.54 -18.54 -10.94
CA PHE A 282 1.86 -18.44 -10.34
C PHE A 282 2.88 -19.00 -11.33
N PRO A 283 4.08 -18.41 -11.41
CA PRO A 283 5.13 -18.88 -12.30
C PRO A 283 5.69 -20.21 -11.79
N THR A 284 4.96 -21.29 -12.07
CA THR A 284 5.30 -22.66 -11.67
C THR A 284 6.70 -23.01 -12.13
N LEU A 285 7.12 -22.60 -13.33
CA LEU A 285 8.45 -22.87 -13.86
C LEU A 285 9.57 -22.34 -12.94
N GLN A 286 9.46 -21.11 -12.46
CA GLN A 286 10.52 -20.50 -11.64
C GLN A 286 10.54 -21.12 -10.25
N VAL A 287 9.36 -21.37 -9.67
CA VAL A 287 9.24 -22.10 -8.40
C VAL A 287 9.81 -23.51 -8.55
N SER A 288 9.47 -24.21 -9.63
CA SER A 288 10.00 -25.54 -9.94
C SER A 288 11.51 -25.51 -10.14
N LEU A 289 12.07 -24.52 -10.84
CA LEU A 289 13.51 -24.37 -11.01
C LEU A 289 14.23 -24.13 -9.67
N VAL A 290 13.66 -23.30 -8.79
CA VAL A 290 14.18 -23.09 -7.43
C VAL A 290 14.14 -24.38 -6.62
N VAL A 291 13.02 -25.12 -6.67
CA VAL A 291 12.86 -26.41 -5.98
C VAL A 291 13.84 -27.45 -6.52
N ILE A 292 13.95 -27.60 -7.85
CA ILE A 292 14.91 -28.52 -8.49
C ILE A 292 16.34 -28.15 -8.08
N THR A 293 16.69 -26.87 -8.10
CA THR A 293 18.02 -26.39 -7.69
C THR A 293 18.30 -26.73 -6.23
N ALA A 294 17.34 -26.48 -5.32
CA ALA A 294 17.47 -26.83 -3.91
C ALA A 294 17.64 -28.35 -3.69
N VAL A 295 16.89 -29.18 -4.42
CA VAL A 295 17.02 -30.65 -4.37
C VAL A 295 18.39 -31.11 -4.85
N LEU A 296 18.87 -30.59 -5.98
CA LEU A 296 20.19 -30.94 -6.53
C LEU A 296 21.32 -30.55 -5.57
N ILE A 297 21.21 -29.41 -4.90
CA ILE A 297 22.15 -28.98 -3.86
C ILE A 297 22.10 -29.93 -2.66
N GLY A 298 20.90 -30.28 -2.18
CA GLY A 298 20.72 -31.22 -1.07
C GLY A 298 21.33 -32.59 -1.36
N LEU A 299 21.12 -33.13 -2.56
CA LEU A 299 21.73 -34.39 -3.01
C LEU A 299 23.26 -34.31 -3.09
N SER A 300 23.80 -33.17 -3.55
CA SER A 300 25.24 -32.95 -3.59
C SER A 300 25.86 -32.97 -2.19
N ILE A 301 25.26 -32.27 -1.23
CA ILE A 301 25.70 -32.25 0.18
C ILE A 301 25.64 -33.66 0.79
N TRP A 302 24.54 -34.37 0.60
CA TRP A 302 24.36 -35.72 1.13
C TRP A 302 25.41 -36.71 0.62
N ARG A 303 25.73 -36.62 -0.68
CA ARG A 303 26.77 -37.45 -1.30
C ARG A 303 28.15 -37.16 -0.73
N GLU A 304 28.46 -35.90 -0.42
CA GLU A 304 29.74 -35.51 0.16
C GLU A 304 29.90 -35.97 1.61
N ILE A 305 28.81 -35.92 2.40
CA ILE A 305 28.79 -36.44 3.78
C ILE A 305 29.03 -37.95 3.79
N ARG A 306 28.40 -38.72 2.89
CA ARG A 306 28.58 -40.18 2.81
C ARG A 306 29.97 -40.65 2.41
N LYS A 307 30.80 -39.79 1.82
CA LYS A 307 32.17 -40.13 1.41
C LYS A 307 33.20 -39.92 2.52
N LYS A 308 32.82 -39.29 3.63
CA LYS A 308 33.63 -39.15 4.83
C LYS A 308 33.24 -40.23 5.83
#